data_AF-A0A382UG04-F1
#
_entry.id   AF-A0A382UG04-F1
#
_cell.length_a   1.000
_cell.length_b   1.000
_cell.length_c   1.000
_cell.angle_alpha   90.00
_cell.angle_beta   90.00
_cell.angle_gamma   90.00
#
_symmetry.space_group_name_H-M   'P 1'
#
loop_
_entity.id
_entity.type
_entity.pdbx_description
1 polymer ?
#
loop_
_entity_poly.entity_id
_entity_poly.type
_entity_poly.pdbx_seq_one_letter_code
_entity_poly.pdbx_strand_id
1 'polypeptide(L)' 'MTNHDPAVEQANFELMPGYEVNLFASEPMFANPIHMVWDSRGRLWVACSWAYPQLKPGQKA' A
#
# COMPACT_ATOMS: atom_id res chain seq x y z
N MET A 1 -1.52 -18.24 6.39
CA MET A 1 -1.71 -16.88 5.82
C MET A 1 -1.79 -15.88 6.96
N THR A 2 -0.68 -15.66 7.69
CA THR A 2 -0.69 -14.86 8.93
C THR A 2 0.49 -13.91 9.04
N ASN A 3 1.28 -13.76 7.98
CA ASN A 3 2.42 -12.84 7.96
C ASN A 3 2.24 -11.85 6.80
N HIS A 4 1.86 -10.62 7.12
CA HIS A 4 1.69 -9.51 6.17
C HIS A 4 2.91 -8.60 6.09
N ASP A 5 4.07 -9.07 6.58
CA ASP A 5 5.33 -8.36 6.42
C ASP A 5 5.64 -8.20 4.91
N PRO A 6 5.80 -6.95 4.41
CA PRO A 6 6.13 -6.71 3.00
C PRO A 6 7.36 -7.50 2.51
N ALA A 7 8.32 -7.79 3.39
CA ALA A 7 9.50 -8.58 3.04
C ALA A 7 9.16 -10.04 2.70
N VAL A 8 8.14 -10.60 3.36
CA VAL A 8 7.65 -11.96 3.08
C VAL A 8 6.76 -11.98 1.85
N GLU A 9 5.91 -10.96 1.68
CA GLU A 9 5.05 -10.84 0.50
C GLU A 9 5.86 -10.61 -0.79
N GLN A 10 7.05 -10.02 -0.69
CA GLN A 10 7.94 -9.83 -1.84
C GLN A 10 8.27 -11.14 -2.57
N ALA A 11 8.38 -12.26 -1.83
CA ALA A 11 8.66 -13.58 -2.41
C ALA A 11 7.49 -14.16 -3.22
N ASN A 12 6.29 -13.60 -3.08
CA ASN A 12 5.09 -14.05 -3.78
C ASN A 12 4.92 -13.41 -5.18
N PHE A 13 5.74 -12.43 -5.56
CA PHE A 13 5.68 -11.82 -6.88
C PHE A 13 6.31 -12.72 -7.96
N GLU A 14 5.55 -13.00 -9.02
CA GLU A 14 6.08 -13.59 -10.25
C GLU A 14 6.48 -12.46 -11.21
N LEU A 15 7.79 -12.30 -11.46
CA LEU A 15 8.32 -11.22 -12.29
C LEU A 15 8.82 -11.75 -13.64
N MET A 16 8.72 -10.91 -14.66
CA MET A 16 9.33 -11.18 -15.96
C MET A 16 10.87 -11.14 -15.86
N PRO A 17 11.59 -11.87 -16.73
CA PRO A 17 13.05 -11.82 -16.76
C PRO A 17 13.59 -10.39 -16.89
N GLY A 18 14.51 -10.01 -16.00
CA GLY A 18 15.14 -8.68 -15.99
C GLY A 18 14.40 -7.59 -15.20
N TYR A 19 13.26 -7.91 -14.58
CA TYR A 19 12.52 -6.99 -13.69
C TYR A 19 12.84 -7.24 -12.22
N GLU A 20 12.76 -6.19 -11.41
CA GLU A 20 12.93 -6.21 -9.95
C GLU A 20 11.78 -5.49 -9.27
N VAL A 21 11.38 -5.96 -8.10
CA VAL A 21 10.39 -5.31 -7.23
C VAL A 21 11.11 -4.74 -6.00
N ASN A 22 10.76 -3.52 -5.62
CA ASN A 22 11.37 -2.80 -4.49
C ASN A 22 10.28 -2.25 -3.56
N LEU A 23 10.46 -2.39 -2.25
CA LEU A 23 9.57 -1.79 -1.26
C LEU A 23 9.85 -0.29 -1.15
N PHE A 24 8.88 0.53 -1.54
CA PHE A 24 9.01 1.99 -1.46
C PHE A 24 8.49 2.58 -0.15
N ALA A 25 7.29 2.16 0.28
CA ALA A 25 6.66 2.63 1.50
C ALA A 25 5.63 1.60 2.01
N SER A 26 5.45 1.51 3.32
CA SER A 26 4.56 0.55 3.98
C SER A 26 3.86 1.18 5.19
N GLU A 27 2.90 0.46 5.78
CA GLU A 27 2.40 0.80 7.10
C GLU A 27 3.56 0.92 8.11
N PRO A 28 3.50 1.84 9.08
CA PRO A 28 2.38 2.73 9.42
C PRO A 28 2.39 4.10 8.70
N MET A 29 3.16 4.28 7.61
CA MET A 29 3.29 5.60 6.95
C MET A 29 1.97 6.12 6.37
N PHE A 30 1.09 5.21 5.96
CA PHE A 30 -0.25 5.46 5.46
C PHE A 30 -1.09 4.19 5.66
N ALA A 31 -2.41 4.31 5.55
CA ALA A 31 -3.33 3.17 5.66
C ALA A 31 -4.34 3.20 4.51
N ASN A 32 -4.74 2.03 4.04
CA ASN A 32 -5.78 1.88 3.01
C ASN A 32 -5.54 2.73 1.73
N PRO A 33 -4.43 2.55 1.00
CA PRO A 33 -4.17 3.27 -0.24
C PRO A 33 -5.21 2.90 -1.31
N ILE A 34 -5.77 3.88 -1.99
CA ILE A 34 -6.77 3.69 -3.07
C ILE A 34 -6.27 4.16 -4.44
N HIS A 35 -5.33 5.10 -4.47
CA HIS A 35 -4.76 5.65 -5.70
C HIS A 35 -3.40 6.26 -5.41
N MET A 36 -2.50 6.27 -6.40
CA MET A 36 -1.20 6.92 -6.28
C MET A 36 -0.77 7.61 -7.58
N VAL A 37 -0.01 8.70 -7.46
CA VAL A 37 0.54 9.45 -8.60
C VAL A 37 1.88 10.09 -8.25
N TRP A 38 2.81 10.11 -9.21
CA TRP A 38 4.08 10.82 -9.10
C TRP A 38 3.94 12.24 -9.65
N ASP A 39 4.50 13.23 -8.96
CA ASP A 39 4.58 14.59 -9.48
C ASP A 39 5.91 14.88 -10.21
N SER A 40 5.99 16.03 -10.88
CA SER A 40 7.18 16.45 -11.64
C SER A 40 8.43 16.69 -10.78
N ARG A 41 8.29 16.70 -9.45
CA ARG A 41 9.38 16.85 -8.49
C ARG A 41 9.83 15.50 -7.92
N GLY A 42 9.29 14.39 -8.43
CA GLY A 42 9.63 13.04 -7.99
C GLY A 42 9.01 12.64 -6.64
N ARG A 43 7.95 13.32 -6.19
CA ARG A 43 7.23 12.93 -4.96
C ARG A 43 6.09 11.98 -5.30
N LEU A 44 5.91 10.95 -4.47
CA LEU A 44 4.75 10.07 -4.54
C LEU A 44 3.60 10.64 -3.70
N TRP A 45 2.45 10.84 -4.33
CA TRP A 45 1.20 11.18 -3.67
C TRP A 45 0.34 9.94 -3.58
N VAL A 46 -0.18 9.63 -2.39
CA VAL A 46 -1.03 8.48 -2.14
C VAL A 46 -2.35 8.95 -1.53
N ALA A 47 -3.46 8.66 -2.20
CA ALA A 47 -4.79 8.86 -1.64
C ALA A 47 -5.12 7.66 -0.74
N CYS A 48 -5.56 7.95 0.49
CA CYS A 48 -5.83 6.95 1.52
C CYS A 48 -7.27 7.04 1.99
N SER A 49 -7.88 5.90 2.31
CA SER A 49 -9.26 5.84 2.81
C SER A 49 -9.32 5.53 4.29
N TRP A 50 -9.85 6.46 5.07
CA TRP A 50 -10.13 6.28 6.49
C TRP A 50 -11.38 5.44 6.74
N ALA A 51 -12.23 5.32 5.73
CA ALA A 51 -13.56 4.74 5.85
C ALA A 51 -13.59 3.24 5.48
N TYR A 52 -12.44 2.61 5.22
CA TYR A 52 -12.40 1.17 4.92
C TYR A 52 -11.83 0.37 6.10
N PRO A 53 -12.47 -0.76 6.48
CA PRO A 53 -13.79 -1.21 6.03
C PRO A 53 -14.89 -0.23 6.48
N GLN A 54 -15.99 -0.18 5.72
CA GLN A 54 -17.08 0.78 5.93
C GLN A 54 -17.53 0.83 7.39
N LEU A 55 -17.46 2.01 8.00
CA LEU A 55 -17.96 2.24 9.36
C LEU A 55 -19.45 1.89 9.42
N LYS A 56 -19.83 1.05 10.39
CA LYS A 56 -21.24 0.79 10.68
C LYS A 56 -21.86 2.01 11.40
N PRO A 57 -23.18 2.24 11.29
CA PRO A 57 -23.84 3.30 12.03
C PRO A 57 -23.47 3.27 13.52
N GLY A 58 -22.99 4.40 14.04
CA GLY A 58 -22.55 4.54 15.44
C GLY A 58 -21.07 4.25 15.72
N GLN A 59 -20.29 3.81 14.72
CA GLN A 59 -18.84 3.66 14.88
C GLN A 59 -18.13 5.00 14.63
N LYS A 60 -17.12 5.30 15.47
CA LYS A 60 -16.23 6.43 15.26
C LYS A 60 -15.09 6.02 14.31
N ALA A 61 -14.74 6.93 13.41
CA ALA A 61 -13.54 6.84 12.58
C ALA A 61 -12.28 6.92 13.45
#